data_AF-W1TZ73-F1
#
_entry.id   AF-W1TZ73-F1
#
_cell.length_a   1.000
_cell.length_b   1.000
_cell.length_c   1.000
_cell.angle_alpha   90.00
_cell.angle_beta   90.00
_cell.angle_gamma   90.00
#
_symmetry.space_group_name_H-M   'P 1'
#
loop_
_entity.id
_entity.type
_entity.pdbx_description
1 polymer ?
#
loop_
_entity_poly.entity_id
_entity_poly.type
_entity_poly.pdbx_seq_one_letter_code
_entity_poly.pdbx_strand_id
1 'polypeptide(L)'
;MSYFHLTITDRIKIETYLELGLKPCQIASKLGVHKSTISRELRRCQNGYSAVLAQEEYDRRAKQKGRKSCLTPKLKKEIENGLKSSWSPEQISGRYQLEQKPMVAFKTIYNWLLYWFD
;
A
#
# COMPACT_ATOMS: atom_id res chain seq x y z
N MET A 1 10.18 17.27 12.72
CA MET A 1 9.15 16.46 13.40
C MET A 1 9.03 15.14 12.66
N SER A 2 9.29 14.01 13.34
CA SER A 2 9.03 12.69 12.77
C SER A 2 7.52 12.47 12.61
N TYR A 3 7.10 11.81 11.54
CA TYR A 3 5.70 11.55 11.28
C TYR A 3 5.21 10.42 12.20
N PHE A 4 4.34 10.75 13.15
CA PHE A 4 3.77 9.75 14.07
C PHE A 4 2.66 8.97 13.37
N HIS A 5 2.83 7.65 13.25
CA HIS A 5 1.81 6.74 12.74
C HIS A 5 1.01 6.18 13.91
N LEU A 6 -0.28 6.52 13.99
CA LEU A 6 -1.19 5.86 14.93
C LEU A 6 -1.24 4.37 14.62
N THR A 7 -1.14 3.54 15.64
CA THR A 7 -1.37 2.10 15.58
C THR A 7 -2.87 1.79 15.63
N ILE A 8 -3.26 0.54 15.36
CA ILE A 8 -4.65 0.10 15.57
C ILE A 8 -5.07 0.31 17.03
N THR A 9 -4.18 0.03 17.99
CA THR A 9 -4.45 0.23 19.41
C THR A 9 -4.70 1.70 19.76
N ASP A 10 -3.95 2.62 19.14
CA ASP A 10 -4.20 4.05 19.33
C ASP A 10 -5.55 4.47 18.75
N ARG A 11 -5.94 3.92 17.59
CA ARG A 11 -7.25 4.17 16.97
C ARG A 11 -8.40 3.66 17.84
N ILE A 12 -8.28 2.44 18.40
CA ILE A 12 -9.28 1.89 19.33
C ILE A 12 -9.42 2.80 20.55
N LYS A 13 -8.31 3.27 21.13
CA LYS A 13 -8.36 4.23 22.25
C LYS A 13 -9.05 5.54 21.86
N ILE A 14 -8.79 6.06 20.66
CA ILE A 14 -9.47 7.27 20.16
C ILE A 14 -10.98 7.04 20.09
N GLU A 15 -11.42 5.92 19.52
CA GLU A 15 -12.84 5.53 19.42
C GLU A 15 -13.49 5.44 20.80
N THR A 16 -12.91 4.68 21.73
CA THR A 16 -13.41 4.58 23.11
C THR A 16 -13.49 5.94 23.81
N TYR A 17 -12.49 6.81 23.65
CA TYR A 17 -12.53 8.13 24.27
C TYR A 17 -13.58 9.06 23.66
N LEU A 18 -13.87 8.94 22.37
CA LEU A 18 -14.96 9.67 21.73
C LEU A 18 -16.33 9.21 22.24
N GLU A 19 -16.52 7.89 22.41
CA GLU A 19 -17.73 7.32 23.00
C GLU A 19 -17.95 7.81 24.45
N LEU A 20 -16.86 7.99 25.19
CA LEU A 20 -16.87 8.60 26.53
C LEU A 20 -17.04 10.13 26.52
N GLY A 21 -17.21 10.76 25.35
CA GLY A 21 -17.47 12.19 25.20
C GLY A 21 -16.25 13.11 25.36
N LEU A 22 -15.02 12.57 25.29
CA LEU A 22 -13.82 13.38 25.41
C LEU A 22 -13.62 14.25 24.17
N LYS A 23 -13.16 15.49 24.39
CA LYS A 23 -12.79 16.41 23.31
C LYS A 23 -11.45 15.98 22.69
N PRO A 24 -11.21 16.23 21.39
CA PRO A 24 -9.98 15.86 20.71
C PRO A 24 -8.68 16.32 21.39
N CYS A 25 -8.68 17.48 22.06
CA CYS A 25 -7.53 17.95 22.83
C CYS A 25 -7.21 17.05 24.04
N GLN A 26 -8.25 16.55 24.73
CA GLN A 26 -8.08 15.65 25.89
C GLN A 26 -7.56 14.29 25.44
N ILE A 27 -8.08 13.80 24.31
CA ILE A 27 -7.63 12.57 23.66
C ILE A 27 -6.15 12.66 23.29
N ALA A 28 -5.73 13.77 22.68
CA ALA A 28 -4.36 14.03 22.32
C ALA A 28 -3.42 13.99 23.54
N SER A 29 -3.79 14.67 24.63
CA SER A 29 -3.03 14.64 25.88
C SER A 29 -2.92 13.24 26.48
N LYS A 30 -4.00 12.45 26.46
CA LYS A 30 -4.00 11.06 26.98
C LYS A 30 -3.12 10.11 26.16
N LEU A 31 -3.06 10.31 24.84
CA LEU A 31 -2.24 9.50 23.93
C LEU A 31 -0.80 10.00 23.81
N GLY A 32 -0.46 11.14 24.41
CA GLY A 32 0.87 11.75 24.29
C GLY A 32 1.19 12.22 22.86
N VAL A 33 0.17 12.51 22.05
CA VAL A 33 0.32 12.99 20.66
C VAL A 33 -0.13 14.44 20.54
N HIS A 34 0.33 15.11 19.48
CA HIS A 34 -0.10 16.48 19.21
C HIS A 34 -1.59 16.53 18.79
N LYS A 35 -2.32 17.57 19.20
CA LYS A 35 -3.75 17.76 18.86
C LYS A 35 -4.04 17.69 17.36
N SER A 36 -3.10 18.11 16.52
CA SER A 36 -3.25 18.04 15.06
C SER A 36 -3.24 16.61 14.52
N THR A 37 -2.61 15.65 15.22
CA THR A 37 -2.65 14.22 14.86
C THR A 37 -4.07 13.70 15.00
N ILE A 38 -4.71 13.93 16.15
CA ILE A 38 -6.11 13.55 16.38
C ILE A 38 -7.03 14.26 15.39
N SER A 39 -6.90 15.58 15.23
CA SER A 39 -7.73 16.34 14.28
C SER A 39 -7.63 15.84 12.84
N ARG A 40 -6.42 15.50 12.37
CA ARG A 40 -6.21 14.95 11.02
C ARG A 40 -6.80 13.56 10.88
N GLU A 41 -6.71 12.74 11.92
CA GLU A 41 -7.29 11.41 11.95
C GLU A 41 -8.82 11.48 11.87
N LEU A 42 -9.46 12.26 12.75
CA LEU A 42 -10.91 12.42 12.77
C LEU A 42 -11.45 13.01 11.46
N ARG A 43 -10.75 13.99 10.87
CA ARG A 43 -11.16 14.60 9.59
C ARG A 43 -11.20 13.61 8.42
N ARG A 44 -10.48 12.48 8.49
CA ARG A 44 -10.52 11.45 7.45
C ARG A 44 -11.81 10.63 7.47
N CYS A 45 -12.55 10.66 8.58
CA CYS A 45 -13.80 9.95 8.78
C CYS A 45 -14.96 10.95 8.69
N GLN A 46 -15.86 10.77 7.72
CA GLN A 46 -16.99 11.70 7.50
C GLN A 46 -18.24 11.33 8.31
N ASN A 47 -18.48 10.03 8.57
CA ASN A 47 -19.70 9.50 9.15
C ASN A 47 -19.44 8.86 10.51
N GLY A 48 -18.98 9.67 11.47
CA GLY A 48 -18.51 9.16 12.76
C GLY A 48 -17.13 8.50 12.65
N TYR A 49 -16.50 8.29 13.80
CA TYR A 49 -15.19 7.67 13.87
C TYR A 49 -15.33 6.18 14.14
N SER A 50 -14.67 5.35 13.33
CA SER A 50 -14.50 3.92 13.60
C SER A 50 -13.04 3.54 13.51
N ALA A 51 -12.50 2.90 14.55
CA ALA A 51 -11.09 2.51 14.59
C ALA A 51 -10.74 1.50 13.49
N VAL A 52 -11.65 0.54 13.26
CA VAL A 52 -11.50 -0.50 12.22
C VAL A 52 -11.45 0.13 10.84
N LEU A 53 -12.45 0.95 10.49
CA LEU A 53 -12.49 1.61 9.18
C LEU A 53 -11.30 2.55 8.95
N ALA A 54 -10.86 3.26 10.01
CA ALA A 54 -9.70 4.14 9.93
C ALA A 54 -8.39 3.36 9.69
N GLN A 55 -8.24 2.18 10.30
CA GLN A 55 -7.11 1.29 10.06
C GLN A 55 -7.14 0.68 8.66
N GLU A 56 -8.29 0.17 8.22
CA GLU A 56 -8.46 -0.39 6.87
C GLU A 56 -8.10 0.64 5.78
N GLU A 57 -8.56 1.89 5.94
CA GLU A 57 -8.25 2.97 5.00
C GLU A 57 -6.76 3.35 5.04
N TYR A 58 -6.14 3.33 6.22
CA TYR A 58 -4.69 3.53 6.35
C TYR A 58 -3.91 2.44 5.60
N ASP A 59 -4.28 1.18 5.76
CA ASP A 59 -3.63 0.04 5.11
C ASP A 59 -3.90 0.04 3.59
N ARG A 60 -5.12 0.38 3.17
CA ARG A 60 -5.46 0.56 1.76
C ARG A 60 -4.59 1.63 1.10
N ARG A 61 -4.42 2.78 1.76
CA ARG A 61 -3.52 3.84 1.27
C ARG A 61 -2.08 3.40 1.27
N ALA A 62 -1.63 2.67 2.29
CA ALA A 62 -0.27 2.14 2.36
C ALA A 62 0.01 1.18 1.17
N LYS A 63 -0.94 0.30 0.83
CA LYS A 63 -0.86 -0.59 -0.34
C LYS A 63 -0.84 0.16 -1.68
N GLN A 64 -1.41 1.35 -1.73
CA GLN A 64 -1.40 2.22 -2.93
C GLN A 64 -0.14 3.10 -3.01
N LYS A 65 0.68 3.15 -1.97
CA LYS A 65 1.97 3.83 -2.02
C LYS A 65 2.95 3.00 -2.84
N GLY A 66 3.88 3.71 -3.49
CA GLY A 66 4.93 3.11 -4.31
C GLY A 66 4.75 3.36 -5.79
N ARG A 67 5.76 2.98 -6.56
CA ARG A 67 5.74 3.11 -8.03
C ARG A 67 4.78 2.08 -8.59
N LYS A 68 3.84 2.52 -9.45
CA LYS A 68 3.00 1.58 -10.21
C LYS A 68 3.89 0.61 -10.98
N SER A 69 3.59 -0.68 -10.90
CA SER A 69 4.35 -1.69 -11.62
C SER A 69 4.23 -1.47 -13.13
N CYS A 70 5.35 -1.56 -13.84
CA CYS A 70 5.35 -1.58 -15.30
C CYS A 70 4.85 -2.91 -15.88
N LEU A 71 4.68 -3.95 -15.05
CA LEU A 71 4.11 -5.24 -15.42
C LEU A 71 2.58 -5.16 -15.47
N THR A 72 2.07 -4.74 -16.63
CA THR A 72 0.64 -4.79 -16.92
C THR A 72 0.13 -6.24 -16.98
N PRO A 73 -1.16 -6.50 -16.74
CA PRO A 73 -1.72 -7.86 -16.83
C PRO A 73 -1.46 -8.53 -18.19
N LYS A 74 -1.51 -7.74 -19.28
CA LYS A 74 -1.15 -8.21 -20.62
C LYS A 74 0.30 -8.67 -20.69
N LEU A 75 1.25 -7.85 -20.23
CA LEU A 75 2.67 -8.22 -20.23
C LEU A 75 2.95 -9.45 -19.36
N LYS A 76 2.29 -9.58 -18.20
CA LYS A 76 2.41 -10.78 -17.36
C LYS A 76 2.02 -12.04 -18.11
N LYS A 77 0.88 -12.02 -18.81
CA LYS A 77 0.42 -13.16 -19.62
C LYS A 77 1.41 -13.53 -20.72
N GLU A 78 1.99 -12.54 -21.39
CA GLU A 78 3.01 -12.76 -22.42
C GLU A 78 4.29 -13.38 -21.84
N ILE A 79 4.75 -12.87 -20.69
CA ILE A 79 5.91 -13.41 -19.96
C ILE A 79 5.63 -14.86 -19.53
N GLU A 80 4.45 -15.14 -18.95
CA GLU A 80 4.04 -16.50 -18.56
C GLU A 80 4.01 -17.46 -19.75
N ASN A 81 3.52 -17.02 -20.91
CA ASN A 81 3.53 -17.83 -22.13
C ASN A 81 4.96 -18.13 -22.61
N GLY A 82 5.86 -17.14 -22.54
CA GLY A 82 7.28 -17.33 -22.84
C GLY A 82 7.95 -18.31 -21.90
N LEU A 83 7.69 -18.19 -20.59
CA LEU A 83 8.22 -19.09 -19.57
C LEU A 83 7.71 -20.53 -19.75
N LYS A 84 6.42 -20.72 -20.05
CA LYS A 84 5.82 -22.02 -20.40
C LYS A 84 6.45 -22.64 -21.65
N SER A 85 6.93 -21.80 -22.56
CA SER A 85 7.68 -22.21 -23.75
C SER A 85 9.17 -22.44 -23.48
N SER A 86 9.57 -22.51 -22.19
CA SER A 86 10.95 -22.68 -21.73
C SER A 86 11.90 -21.56 -22.12
N TRP A 87 11.40 -20.35 -22.39
CA TRP A 87 12.26 -19.20 -22.63
C TRP A 87 12.71 -18.58 -21.31
N SER A 88 13.99 -18.22 -21.24
CA SER A 88 14.54 -17.40 -20.15
C SER A 88 14.00 -15.97 -20.19
N PRO A 89 13.97 -15.26 -19.05
CA PRO A 89 13.66 -13.83 -19.00
C PRO A 89 14.43 -12.95 -20.00
N GLU A 90 15.70 -13.24 -20.24
CA GLU A 90 16.53 -12.59 -21.25
C GLU A 90 16.04 -12.85 -22.67
N GLN A 91 15.68 -14.10 -22.99
CA GLN A 91 15.14 -14.45 -24.30
C GLN A 91 13.78 -13.78 -24.55
N ILE A 92 12.92 -13.73 -23.53
CA ILE A 92 11.61 -13.05 -23.62
C ILE A 92 11.81 -11.56 -23.89
N SER A 93 12.66 -10.89 -23.09
CA SER A 93 12.92 -9.46 -23.25
C SER A 93 13.60 -9.15 -24.58
N GLY A 94 14.63 -9.92 -24.96
CA GLY A 94 15.36 -9.76 -26.21
C GLY A 94 14.51 -9.96 -27.45
N ARG A 95 13.60 -10.95 -27.45
CA ARG A 95 12.69 -11.16 -28.59
C ARG A 95 11.75 -9.98 -28.82
N TYR A 96 11.18 -9.44 -27.74
CA TYR A 96 10.30 -8.29 -27.84
C TYR A 96 11.02 -7.03 -28.30
N GLN A 97 12.30 -6.85 -27.91
CA GLN A 97 13.14 -5.77 -28.44
C GLN A 97 13.36 -5.88 -29.95
N LEU A 98 13.65 -7.08 -30.46
CA LEU A 98 13.81 -7.33 -31.90
C LEU A 98 12.51 -7.06 -32.67
N GLU A 99 11.36 -7.42 -32.09
CA GLU A 99 10.03 -7.17 -32.66
C GLU A 99 9.55 -5.71 -32.47
N GLN A 100 10.38 -4.82 -31.90
CA GLN A 100 10.07 -3.43 -31.55
C GLN A 100 8.79 -3.28 -30.69
N LYS A 101 8.51 -4.29 -29.85
CA LYS A 101 7.37 -4.31 -28.94
C LYS A 101 7.80 -3.82 -27.55
N PRO A 102 6.96 -3.06 -26.85
CA PRO A 102 7.27 -2.61 -25.49
C PRO A 102 7.34 -3.83 -24.56
N MET A 103 8.44 -3.94 -23.82
CA MET A 103 8.67 -5.00 -22.84
C MET A 103 9.46 -4.46 -21.65
N VAL A 104 9.29 -5.10 -20.50
CA VAL A 104 10.09 -4.79 -19.31
C VAL A 104 11.51 -5.33 -19.45
N ALA A 105 12.45 -4.77 -18.69
CA ALA A 105 13.79 -5.34 -18.61
C ALA A 105 13.73 -6.76 -18.04
N PHE A 106 14.60 -7.67 -18.50
CA PHE A 106 14.67 -9.04 -17.98
C PHE A 106 14.85 -9.08 -16.45
N LYS A 107 15.59 -8.14 -15.86
CA LYS A 107 15.73 -7.99 -14.41
C LYS A 107 14.38 -7.78 -13.70
N THR A 108 13.46 -7.06 -14.33
CA THR A 108 12.10 -6.86 -13.80
C THR A 108 11.30 -8.17 -13.81
N ILE A 109 11.49 -9.01 -14.83
CA ILE A 109 10.89 -10.35 -14.90
C ILE A 109 11.44 -11.23 -13.79
N TYR A 110 12.76 -11.26 -13.59
CA TYR A 110 13.38 -12.02 -12.49
C TYR A 110 12.89 -11.58 -11.11
N ASN A 111 12.89 -10.27 -10.84
CA ASN A 111 12.36 -9.75 -9.59
C ASN A 111 10.91 -10.20 -9.40
N TRP A 112 10.10 -10.13 -10.45
CA TRP A 112 8.71 -10.54 -10.37
C TRP A 112 8.55 -12.03 -10.06
N LEU A 113 9.37 -12.90 -10.63
CA LEU A 113 9.35 -14.33 -10.32
C LEU A 113 9.77 -14.60 -8.87
N LEU A 114 10.82 -13.95 -8.38
CA LEU A 114 11.31 -14.15 -7.01
C LEU A 114 10.28 -13.76 -5.95
N TYR A 115 9.52 -12.67 -6.14
CA TYR A 115 8.50 -12.23 -5.18
C TYR A 115 7.16 -12.99 -5.26
N TRP A 116 6.99 -13.93 -6.20
CA TRP A 116 5.73 -14.66 -6.41
C TRP A 116 5.80 -16.13 -5.98
N PHE A 117 6.99 -16.63 -5.64
CA PHE A 117 7.21 -17.99 -5.13
C PHE A 117 7.46 -18.04 -3.60
N ASP A 118 7.33 -16.91 -2.90
CA ASP A 118 7.27 -16.78 -1.44
C ASP A 118 5.84 -16.34 -1.01
#